data_AF-A0A6P6ILF2-F1
#
_entry.id   AF-A0A6P6ILF2-F1
#
_cell.length_a   1.000
_cell.length_b   1.000
_cell.length_c   1.000
_cell.angle_alpha   90.00
_cell.angle_beta   90.00
_cell.angle_gamma   90.00
#
_symmetry.space_group_name_H-M   'P 1'
#
loop_
_entity.id
_entity.type
_entity.pdbx_description
1 polymer ?
#
loop_
_entity_poly.entity_id
_entity_poly.type
_entity_poly.pdbx_seq_one_letter_code
_entity_poly.pdbx_strand_id
1 'polypeptide(L)'
;MASSLPCPRALQGAAMMMENKPMSLKLIMTLAFSTLGERAFMNRTVGEIMWGYEDPLVHLVNKYLPNMFPFKGKFGLFAELNNSNSGLFTVFTGVKDFSRIHLVDKWNGLSKRFVAPSTLFANGSTYPPNEGFCPCLESGIQNISTCRFNAPLFLSHPHFYNADPMLAEAVLGLHPNPEEHSLFLDVHPVTGIPMNCSVKLQLSLYVKAIKGIGQTGKIEPVVLPLMWFEESGAMEGEPLQTFYTQLVLVPSVLHYAQYVLVGLGCVLLFIPIIHQIRSQVGGGWREARAERPPARLSG
;
A
#
# COMPACT_ATOMS: atom_id res chain seq x y z
N MET A 1 -25.53 -23.02 -1.84
CA MET A 1 -25.18 -23.57 -0.51
C MET A 1 -23.99 -22.77 0.00
N ALA A 2 -24.13 -22.02 1.09
CA ALA A 2 -22.95 -21.40 1.71
C ALA A 2 -22.15 -22.51 2.40
N SER A 3 -20.98 -22.85 1.86
CA SER A 3 -20.06 -23.79 2.49
C SER A 3 -19.58 -23.22 3.82
N SER A 4 -19.79 -23.96 4.91
CA SER A 4 -19.22 -23.65 6.21
C SER A 4 -17.75 -24.06 6.23
N LEU A 5 -16.90 -23.19 6.75
CA LEU A 5 -15.46 -23.39 6.85
C LEU A 5 -15.06 -23.63 8.31
N PRO A 6 -14.18 -24.61 8.60
CA PRO A 6 -13.55 -24.72 9.90
C PRO A 6 -12.58 -23.55 10.10
N CYS A 7 -12.72 -22.80 11.20
CA CYS A 7 -11.85 -21.69 11.53
C CYS A 7 -11.58 -21.61 13.06
N PRO A 8 -10.46 -21.00 13.47
CA PRO A 8 -10.17 -20.73 14.88
C PRO A 8 -11.28 -19.90 15.54
N ARG A 9 -11.65 -20.26 16.78
CA ARG A 9 -12.52 -19.44 17.62
C ARG A 9 -11.78 -18.27 18.25
N ALA A 10 -12.53 -17.23 18.62
CA ALA A 10 -12.05 -16.11 19.44
C ALA A 10 -11.34 -16.55 20.73
N LEU A 11 -11.72 -17.71 21.28
CA LEU A 11 -11.05 -18.36 22.41
C LEU A 11 -9.54 -18.49 22.22
N GLN A 12 -9.04 -18.81 21.02
CA GLN A 12 -7.60 -18.97 20.79
C GLN A 12 -6.86 -17.64 20.99
N GLY A 13 -7.43 -16.54 20.47
CA GLY A 13 -6.91 -15.19 20.72
C GLY A 13 -6.99 -14.78 22.19
N ALA A 14 -8.13 -15.04 22.85
CA ALA A 14 -8.31 -14.75 24.27
C ALA A 14 -7.34 -15.54 25.17
N ALA A 15 -7.06 -16.80 24.83
CA ALA A 15 -6.09 -17.62 25.54
C ALA A 15 -4.67 -17.05 25.46
N MET A 16 -4.25 -16.61 24.27
CA MET A 16 -2.96 -15.95 24.07
C MET A 16 -2.83 -14.65 24.86
N MET A 17 -3.88 -13.83 24.90
CA MET A 17 -3.90 -12.59 25.70
C MET A 17 -3.73 -12.84 27.21
N MET A 18 -3.96 -14.08 27.65
CA MET A 18 -3.86 -14.50 29.04
C MET A 18 -2.52 -15.13 29.40
N GLU A 19 -1.59 -15.25 28.45
CA GLU A 19 -0.28 -15.88 28.64
C GLU A 19 0.48 -15.32 29.86
N ASN A 20 0.55 -14.00 29.98
CA ASN A 20 1.32 -13.33 31.03
C ASN A 20 0.49 -13.01 32.29
N LYS A 21 -0.72 -13.57 32.41
CA LYS A 21 -1.60 -13.34 33.57
C LYS A 21 -1.43 -14.41 34.66
N PRO A 22 -1.84 -14.12 35.92
CA PRO A 22 -1.75 -15.08 37.01
C PRO A 22 -2.49 -16.38 36.73
N MET A 23 -1.99 -17.49 37.28
CA MET A 23 -2.56 -18.84 37.08
C MET A 23 -4.03 -18.93 37.54
N SER A 24 -4.40 -18.21 38.61
CA SER A 24 -5.78 -18.15 39.10
C SER A 24 -6.75 -17.63 38.03
N LEU A 25 -6.38 -16.57 37.32
CA LEU A 25 -7.21 -15.99 36.26
C LEU A 25 -7.31 -16.93 35.05
N LYS A 26 -6.23 -17.61 34.69
CA LYS A 26 -6.23 -18.64 33.62
C LYS A 26 -7.16 -19.81 33.94
N LEU A 27 -7.16 -20.27 35.20
CA LEU A 27 -8.05 -21.33 35.66
C LEU A 27 -9.52 -20.91 35.65
N ILE A 28 -9.83 -19.68 36.09
CA ILE A 28 -11.19 -19.12 35.99
C ILE A 28 -11.65 -19.08 34.54
N MET A 29 -10.79 -18.62 33.63
CA MET A 29 -11.14 -18.57 32.21
C MET A 29 -11.32 -19.97 31.61
N THR A 30 -10.53 -20.95 32.03
CA THR A 30 -10.69 -22.35 31.63
C THR A 30 -12.01 -22.94 32.06
N LEU A 31 -12.42 -22.65 33.30
CA LEU A 31 -13.72 -23.06 33.81
C LEU A 31 -14.84 -22.42 32.98
N ALA A 32 -14.74 -21.11 32.69
CA ALA A 32 -15.70 -20.40 31.85
C ALA A 32 -15.78 -20.97 30.43
N PHE A 33 -14.65 -21.24 29.79
CA PHE A 33 -14.62 -21.88 28.48
C PHE A 33 -15.22 -23.29 28.50
N SER A 34 -14.97 -24.05 29.57
CA SER A 34 -15.53 -25.40 29.72
C SER A 34 -17.03 -25.38 29.95
N THR A 35 -17.55 -24.43 30.74
CA THR A 35 -18.99 -24.32 31.02
C THR A 35 -19.77 -23.80 29.81
N LEU A 36 -19.16 -22.93 28.99
CA LEU A 36 -19.74 -22.45 27.74
C LEU A 36 -19.61 -23.47 26.58
N GLY A 37 -18.93 -24.58 26.78
CA GLY A 37 -18.70 -25.57 25.72
C GLY A 37 -17.82 -25.03 24.58
N GLU A 38 -16.92 -24.09 24.88
CA GLU A 38 -16.03 -23.49 23.91
C GLU A 38 -14.94 -24.48 23.45
N ARG A 39 -14.73 -24.55 22.13
CA ARG A 39 -13.72 -25.39 21.47
C ARG A 39 -12.72 -24.52 20.72
N ALA A 40 -11.54 -25.07 20.41
CA ALA A 40 -10.50 -24.32 19.68
C ALA A 40 -10.93 -23.91 18.26
N PHE A 41 -11.74 -24.74 17.58
CA PHE A 41 -12.22 -24.52 16.21
C PHE A 41 -13.75 -24.55 16.15
N MET A 42 -14.28 -23.87 15.15
CA MET A 42 -15.71 -23.85 14.84
C MET A 42 -15.95 -23.86 13.34
N ASN A 43 -17.17 -24.21 12.93
CA ASN A 43 -17.61 -24.09 11.56
C ASN A 43 -18.49 -22.85 11.40
N ARG A 44 -18.12 -21.96 10.49
CA ARG A 44 -18.88 -20.74 10.19
C ARG A 44 -18.91 -20.48 8.70
N THR A 45 -19.91 -19.74 8.24
CA THR A 45 -19.96 -19.25 6.86
C THR A 45 -18.94 -18.14 6.65
N VAL A 46 -18.52 -17.92 5.40
CA VAL A 46 -17.60 -16.82 5.03
C VAL A 46 -18.14 -15.47 5.49
N GLY A 47 -19.46 -15.23 5.32
CA GLY A 47 -20.10 -13.98 5.73
C GLY A 47 -20.04 -13.75 7.24
N GLU A 48 -20.21 -14.79 8.05
CA GLU A 48 -20.07 -14.71 9.51
C GLU A 48 -18.63 -14.41 9.94
N ILE A 49 -17.62 -15.02 9.30
CA ILE A 49 -16.21 -14.78 9.63
C ILE A 49 -15.81 -13.34 9.27
N MET A 50 -16.25 -12.85 8.11
CA MET A 50 -15.92 -11.52 7.62
C MET A 50 -16.64 -10.41 8.38
N TRP A 51 -17.98 -10.46 8.41
CA TRP A 51 -18.84 -9.37 8.87
C TRP A 51 -19.29 -9.52 10.32
N GLY A 52 -19.02 -10.69 10.87
CA GLY A 52 -19.15 -11.00 12.28
C GLY A 52 -20.32 -11.92 12.60
N TYR A 53 -20.17 -12.61 13.72
CA TYR A 53 -21.17 -13.48 14.34
C TYR A 53 -21.29 -13.18 15.83
N GLU A 54 -22.37 -13.65 16.44
CA GLU A 54 -22.53 -13.57 17.89
C GLU A 54 -21.71 -14.65 18.58
N ASP A 55 -20.77 -14.22 19.41
CA ASP A 55 -19.89 -15.10 20.16
C ASP A 55 -20.32 -15.14 21.63
N PRO A 56 -20.62 -16.34 22.20
CA PRO A 56 -21.06 -16.46 23.60
C PRO A 56 -20.09 -15.87 24.60
N LEU A 57 -18.79 -15.94 24.33
CA LEU A 57 -17.75 -15.39 25.20
C LEU A 57 -17.79 -13.86 25.19
N VAL A 58 -17.87 -13.26 24.01
CA VAL A 58 -17.94 -11.80 23.85
C VAL A 58 -19.19 -11.26 24.54
N HIS A 59 -20.33 -11.92 24.36
CA HIS A 59 -21.57 -11.53 25.02
C HIS A 59 -21.46 -11.61 26.56
N LEU A 60 -20.85 -12.68 27.08
CA LEU A 60 -20.61 -12.83 28.52
C LEU A 60 -19.70 -11.70 29.05
N VAL A 61 -18.58 -11.43 28.38
CA VAL A 61 -17.64 -10.39 28.81
C VAL A 61 -18.29 -9.01 28.77
N ASN A 62 -19.01 -8.66 27.70
CA ASN A 62 -19.69 -7.37 27.61
C ASN A 62 -20.77 -7.19 28.68
N LYS A 63 -21.42 -8.27 29.12
CA LYS A 63 -22.42 -8.24 30.18
C LYS A 63 -21.83 -7.99 31.58
N TYR A 64 -20.69 -8.60 31.89
CA TYR A 64 -20.08 -8.55 33.23
C TYR A 64 -18.93 -7.54 33.37
N LEU A 65 -18.27 -7.19 32.27
CA LEU A 65 -17.13 -6.27 32.19
C LEU A 65 -17.36 -5.25 31.05
N PRO A 66 -18.34 -4.34 31.21
CA PRO A 66 -18.59 -3.29 30.23
C PRO A 66 -17.32 -2.42 30.07
N ASN A 67 -16.92 -2.15 28.82
CA ASN A 67 -15.71 -1.42 28.40
C ASN A 67 -14.42 -2.25 28.27
N MET A 68 -14.46 -3.57 28.46
CA MET A 68 -13.28 -4.41 28.17
C MET A 68 -12.97 -4.50 26.67
N PHE A 69 -14.01 -4.57 25.84
CA PHE A 69 -13.89 -4.52 24.39
C PHE A 69 -14.45 -3.21 23.85
N PRO A 70 -13.77 -2.60 22.86
CA PRO A 70 -14.26 -1.39 22.20
C PRO A 70 -15.41 -1.67 21.21
N PHE A 71 -15.76 -2.94 20.98
CA PHE A 71 -16.91 -3.35 20.19
C PHE A 71 -17.99 -3.95 21.09
N LYS A 72 -19.24 -3.51 20.90
CA LYS A 72 -20.41 -3.98 21.66
C LYS A 72 -21.20 -5.06 20.90
N GLY A 73 -20.87 -5.28 19.63
CA GLY A 73 -21.61 -6.13 18.70
C GLY A 73 -20.90 -7.45 18.35
N LYS A 74 -20.94 -7.78 17.07
CA LYS A 74 -20.49 -9.07 16.52
C LYS A 74 -18.96 -9.18 16.50
N PHE A 75 -18.46 -10.39 16.68
CA PHE A 75 -17.04 -10.69 16.49
C PHE A 75 -16.79 -11.10 15.03
N GLY A 76 -15.93 -10.37 14.33
CA GLY A 76 -15.57 -10.64 12.93
C GLY A 76 -14.32 -9.85 12.51
N LEU A 77 -13.69 -10.26 11.41
CA LEU A 77 -12.43 -9.66 10.94
C LEU A 77 -12.58 -8.21 10.48
N PHE A 78 -13.73 -7.92 9.86
CA PHE A 78 -14.11 -6.62 9.30
C PHE A 78 -15.44 -6.13 9.89
N ALA A 79 -15.77 -6.59 11.11
CA ALA A 79 -16.96 -6.13 11.83
C ALA A 79 -16.94 -4.59 11.99
N GLU A 80 -18.10 -3.96 11.82
CA GLU A 80 -18.30 -2.50 11.95
C GLU A 80 -17.54 -1.63 10.92
N LEU A 81 -16.95 -2.23 9.88
CA LEU A 81 -16.32 -1.48 8.78
C LEU A 81 -17.29 -1.08 7.66
N ASN A 82 -18.44 -1.75 7.57
CA ASN A 82 -19.43 -1.38 6.57
C ASN A 82 -20.15 -0.08 6.98
N ASN A 83 -20.20 0.91 6.06
CA ASN A 83 -20.73 2.25 6.30
C ASN A 83 -20.00 3.06 7.39
N SER A 84 -18.71 2.78 7.64
CA SER A 84 -17.87 3.60 8.51
C SER A 84 -16.79 4.35 7.73
N ASN A 85 -16.00 5.18 8.42
CA ASN A 85 -14.84 5.85 7.86
C ASN A 85 -13.62 5.56 8.72
N SER A 86 -12.43 5.62 8.12
CA SER A 86 -11.15 5.37 8.81
C SER A 86 -10.67 6.57 9.65
N GLY A 87 -11.56 7.54 9.94
CA GLY A 87 -11.24 8.79 10.64
C GLY A 87 -10.86 9.94 9.71
N LEU A 88 -10.39 11.04 10.33
CA LEU A 88 -9.98 12.26 9.62
C LEU A 88 -8.51 12.14 9.19
N PHE A 89 -8.26 12.18 7.88
CA PHE A 89 -6.92 12.28 7.31
C PHE A 89 -6.70 13.70 6.79
N THR A 90 -5.62 14.34 7.22
CA THR A 90 -5.18 15.62 6.67
C THR A 90 -4.03 15.36 5.70
N VAL A 91 -4.25 15.65 4.42
CA VAL A 91 -3.28 15.40 3.34
C VAL A 91 -2.84 16.73 2.74
N PHE A 92 -1.57 16.82 2.35
CA PHE A 92 -1.05 18.00 1.67
C PHE A 92 -1.66 18.11 0.27
N THR A 93 -2.27 19.26 -0.02
CA THR A 93 -2.89 19.57 -1.32
C THR A 93 -1.87 19.88 -2.43
N GLY A 94 -0.58 20.03 -2.10
CA GLY A 94 0.46 20.38 -3.05
C GLY A 94 0.46 21.84 -3.53
N VAL A 95 -0.49 22.69 -3.12
CA VAL A 95 -0.64 24.08 -3.60
C VAL A 95 0.62 24.94 -3.37
N LYS A 96 1.27 24.77 -2.21
CA LYS A 96 2.50 25.52 -1.87
C LYS A 96 3.76 24.91 -2.48
N ASP A 97 3.72 23.61 -2.73
CA ASP A 97 4.87 22.83 -3.17
C ASP A 97 4.36 21.50 -3.74
N PHE A 98 4.35 21.43 -5.07
CA PHE A 98 3.89 20.26 -5.81
C PHE A 98 4.70 19.01 -5.47
N SER A 99 6.00 19.22 -5.19
CA SER A 99 6.74 18.59 -4.10
C SER A 99 6.05 17.51 -3.33
N ARG A 100 5.15 17.97 -2.46
CA ARG A 100 4.56 17.26 -1.33
C ARG A 100 3.15 16.78 -1.62
N ILE A 101 2.68 16.90 -2.86
CA ILE A 101 1.37 16.39 -3.27
C ILE A 101 1.37 14.87 -3.10
N HIS A 102 0.55 14.35 -2.19
CA HIS A 102 0.42 12.90 -1.95
C HIS A 102 1.73 12.10 -1.74
N LEU A 103 2.85 12.74 -1.36
CA LEU A 103 4.22 12.20 -1.58
C LEU A 103 4.59 10.89 -0.84
N VAL A 104 5.09 9.93 -1.62
CA VAL A 104 6.39 9.21 -1.47
C VAL A 104 7.08 9.13 -2.86
N ASP A 105 8.43 9.04 -2.88
CA ASP A 105 9.45 9.62 -3.79
C ASP A 105 9.71 8.99 -5.20
N LYS A 106 10.35 9.80 -6.07
CA LYS A 106 10.56 9.87 -7.55
C LYS A 106 10.94 8.62 -8.35
N TRP A 107 10.59 8.60 -9.66
CA TRP A 107 11.55 8.32 -10.77
C TRP A 107 11.03 8.61 -12.21
N ASN A 108 11.96 9.06 -13.07
CA ASN A 108 11.96 9.31 -14.52
C ASN A 108 10.95 8.53 -15.40
N GLY A 109 9.86 9.21 -15.77
CA GLY A 109 9.36 9.23 -17.15
C GLY A 109 8.78 7.95 -17.79
N LEU A 110 8.58 6.86 -17.05
CA LEU A 110 7.90 5.64 -17.51
C LEU A 110 6.92 5.12 -16.45
N SER A 111 5.78 4.52 -16.84
CA SER A 111 4.92 3.80 -15.88
C SER A 111 5.74 2.69 -15.24
N LYS A 112 5.94 2.78 -13.93
CA LYS A 112 6.76 1.83 -13.19
C LYS A 112 5.88 0.92 -12.37
N ARG A 113 6.12 -0.38 -12.51
CA ARG A 113 5.63 -1.38 -11.58
C ARG A 113 6.48 -1.35 -10.32
N PHE A 114 5.89 -0.89 -9.22
CA PHE A 114 6.47 -1.02 -7.90
C PHE A 114 5.95 -2.30 -7.27
N VAL A 115 6.85 -3.23 -6.98
CA VAL A 115 6.54 -4.45 -6.24
C VAL A 115 6.95 -4.24 -4.80
N ALA A 116 6.16 -4.71 -3.83
CA ALA A 116 6.58 -4.72 -2.44
C ALA A 116 7.94 -5.43 -2.30
N PRO A 117 8.98 -4.76 -1.78
CA PRO A 117 10.27 -5.41 -1.60
C PRO A 117 10.15 -6.49 -0.52
N SER A 118 11.04 -7.49 -0.56
CA SER A 118 11.14 -8.49 0.51
C SER A 118 11.44 -7.87 1.88
N THR A 119 11.96 -6.63 1.90
CA THR A 119 12.21 -5.86 3.13
C THR A 119 10.95 -5.32 3.80
N LEU A 120 9.79 -5.32 3.14
CA LEU A 120 8.55 -4.74 3.67
C LEU A 120 8.16 -5.31 5.04
N PHE A 121 8.25 -6.64 5.19
CA PHE A 121 7.97 -7.34 6.46
C PHE A 121 9.21 -8.03 7.02
N ALA A 122 10.40 -7.65 6.55
CA ALA A 122 11.64 -8.28 7.00
C ALA A 122 11.93 -7.94 8.47
N ASN A 123 12.65 -8.85 9.14
CA ASN A 123 13.08 -8.61 10.51
C ASN A 123 14.13 -7.47 10.61
N GLY A 124 14.33 -6.93 11.81
CA GLY A 124 15.28 -5.84 12.08
C GLY A 124 16.74 -6.22 11.84
N SER A 125 17.08 -7.52 11.93
CA SER A 125 18.42 -8.01 11.60
C SER A 125 18.72 -7.96 10.10
N THR A 126 17.71 -8.21 9.25
CA THR A 126 17.83 -8.16 7.78
C THR A 126 17.67 -6.73 7.27
N TYR A 127 16.78 -5.95 7.87
CA TYR A 127 16.53 -4.57 7.52
C TYR A 127 16.44 -3.71 8.78
N PRO A 128 17.55 -3.07 9.22
CA PRO A 128 17.61 -2.30 10.46
C PRO A 128 16.49 -1.28 10.68
N PRO A 129 15.98 -0.58 9.64
CA PRO A 129 14.84 0.32 9.83
C PRO A 129 13.57 -0.35 10.39
N ASN A 130 13.43 -1.68 10.27
CA ASN A 130 12.29 -2.41 10.82
C ASN A 130 12.43 -2.80 12.30
N GLU A 131 13.54 -2.47 12.96
CA GLU A 131 13.77 -2.81 14.38
C GLU A 131 12.64 -2.28 15.29
N GLY A 132 12.13 -1.07 15.00
CA GLY A 132 11.05 -0.45 15.75
C GLY A 132 9.69 -1.15 15.64
N PHE A 133 9.49 -2.01 14.63
CA PHE A 133 8.26 -2.79 14.48
C PHE A 133 8.25 -4.08 15.33
N CYS A 134 9.34 -4.35 16.06
CA CYS A 134 9.62 -5.59 16.79
C CYS A 134 9.16 -6.84 16.03
N PRO A 135 9.96 -7.32 15.07
CA PRO A 135 9.81 -8.68 14.56
C PRO A 135 10.37 -9.61 15.63
N CYS A 136 9.63 -9.75 16.73
CA CYS A 136 10.00 -10.62 17.85
C CYS A 136 9.76 -12.12 17.52
N LEU A 137 9.58 -12.43 16.23
CA LEU A 137 9.31 -13.73 15.59
C LEU A 137 10.08 -13.75 14.25
N GLU A 138 9.78 -14.71 13.39
CA GLU A 138 10.38 -14.88 12.08
C GLU A 138 10.17 -13.69 11.13
N SER A 139 11.06 -13.56 10.15
CA SER A 139 11.02 -12.56 9.10
C SER A 139 9.84 -12.79 8.13
N GLY A 140 9.27 -11.71 7.59
CA GLY A 140 8.19 -11.74 6.62
C GLY A 140 6.78 -11.69 7.20
N ILE A 141 6.67 -11.44 8.52
CA ILE A 141 5.41 -11.20 9.23
C ILE A 141 5.49 -9.89 10.04
N GLN A 142 4.37 -9.19 10.14
CA GLN A 142 4.22 -7.96 10.90
C GLN A 142 3.20 -8.13 12.02
N ASN A 143 3.62 -7.91 13.26
CA ASN A 143 2.71 -7.90 14.40
C ASN A 143 1.80 -6.66 14.34
N ILE A 144 0.47 -6.87 14.36
CA ILE A 144 -0.54 -5.81 14.36
C ILE A 144 -1.45 -5.86 15.60
N SER A 145 -1.02 -6.56 16.65
CA SER A 145 -1.78 -6.69 17.90
C SER A 145 -2.17 -5.35 18.52
N THR A 146 -1.24 -4.39 18.56
CA THR A 146 -1.47 -3.04 19.09
C THR A 146 -2.60 -2.31 18.33
N CYS A 147 -2.72 -2.55 17.02
CA CYS A 147 -3.77 -1.99 16.17
C CYS A 147 -5.11 -2.74 16.26
N ARG A 148 -5.12 -3.94 16.87
CA ARG A 148 -6.28 -4.85 16.91
C ARG A 148 -6.61 -5.28 18.33
N PHE A 149 -6.75 -4.31 19.24
CA PHE A 149 -7.20 -4.53 20.63
C PHE A 149 -6.39 -5.59 21.39
N ASN A 150 -5.08 -5.68 21.10
CA ASN A 150 -4.14 -6.68 21.60
C ASN A 150 -4.44 -8.13 21.20
N ALA A 151 -5.30 -8.36 20.21
CA ALA A 151 -5.44 -9.69 19.61
C ALA A 151 -4.12 -10.09 18.92
N PRO A 152 -3.66 -11.36 19.03
CA PRO A 152 -2.35 -11.80 18.54
C PRO A 152 -2.35 -12.01 17.01
N LEU A 153 -2.64 -10.95 16.27
CA LEU A 153 -2.78 -10.94 14.82
C LEU A 153 -1.50 -10.48 14.12
N PHE A 154 -1.21 -11.12 13.00
CA PHE A 154 -0.05 -10.85 12.16
C PHE A 154 -0.47 -10.64 10.70
N LEU A 155 0.19 -9.70 10.03
CA LEU A 155 0.09 -9.49 8.59
C LEU A 155 1.30 -10.12 7.88
N SER A 156 1.10 -10.60 6.66
CA SER A 156 2.14 -11.11 5.77
C SER A 156 1.66 -11.02 4.32
N HIS A 157 2.52 -11.36 3.36
CA HIS A 157 2.03 -11.69 2.02
C HIS A 157 1.30 -13.05 2.02
N PRO A 158 0.41 -13.31 1.04
CA PRO A 158 -0.28 -14.59 0.93
C PRO A 158 0.66 -15.78 0.92
N HIS A 159 0.24 -16.85 1.61
CA HIS A 159 1.00 -18.09 1.78
C HIS A 159 2.42 -17.87 2.34
N PHE A 160 2.64 -16.78 3.09
CA PHE A 160 3.96 -16.39 3.60
C PHE A 160 5.01 -16.17 2.50
N TYR A 161 4.59 -15.65 1.34
CA TYR A 161 5.52 -15.19 0.31
C TYR A 161 6.49 -14.12 0.87
N ASN A 162 7.77 -14.19 0.49
CA ASN A 162 8.86 -13.37 1.04
C ASN A 162 9.07 -13.49 2.57
N ALA A 163 8.63 -14.58 3.20
CA ALA A 163 8.86 -14.84 4.62
C ALA A 163 9.80 -16.03 4.85
N ASP A 164 10.21 -16.22 6.10
CA ASP A 164 11.05 -17.36 6.46
C ASP A 164 10.33 -18.69 6.18
N PRO A 165 10.98 -19.66 5.50
CA PRO A 165 10.33 -20.89 5.04
C PRO A 165 9.61 -21.68 6.12
N MET A 166 10.11 -21.62 7.36
CA MET A 166 9.51 -22.33 8.50
C MET A 166 8.06 -21.91 8.76
N LEU A 167 7.67 -20.68 8.41
CA LEU A 167 6.28 -20.22 8.54
C LEU A 167 5.35 -20.96 7.56
N ALA A 168 5.81 -21.15 6.32
CA ALA A 168 5.07 -21.88 5.30
C ALA A 168 5.07 -23.39 5.57
N GLU A 169 6.19 -23.94 6.05
CA GLU A 169 6.35 -25.37 6.35
C GLU A 169 5.56 -25.81 7.59
N ALA A 170 5.31 -24.91 8.54
CA ALA A 170 4.53 -25.20 9.75
C ALA A 170 3.04 -25.47 9.48
N VAL A 171 2.51 -25.11 8.29
CA VAL A 171 1.10 -25.25 7.95
C VAL A 171 0.93 -25.96 6.61
N LEU A 172 0.26 -27.10 6.62
CA LEU A 172 -0.01 -27.87 5.41
C LEU A 172 -0.90 -27.09 4.43
N GLY A 173 -0.53 -27.11 3.14
CA GLY A 173 -1.30 -26.51 2.05
C GLY A 173 -0.85 -25.11 1.62
N LEU A 174 0.26 -24.60 2.17
CA LEU A 174 0.82 -23.32 1.77
C LEU A 174 1.83 -23.47 0.62
N HIS A 175 1.62 -22.71 -0.45
CA HIS A 175 2.47 -22.71 -1.64
C HIS A 175 2.80 -21.27 -2.05
N PRO A 176 3.85 -20.66 -1.49
CA PRO A 176 4.25 -19.31 -1.86
C PRO A 176 4.61 -19.23 -3.36
N ASN A 177 3.97 -18.32 -4.10
CA ASN A 177 4.20 -18.11 -5.52
C ASN A 177 4.34 -16.60 -5.80
N PRO A 178 5.43 -16.14 -6.44
CA PRO A 178 5.63 -14.72 -6.74
C PRO A 178 4.56 -14.12 -7.65
N GLU A 179 4.03 -14.86 -8.63
CA GLU A 179 3.02 -14.35 -9.56
C GLU A 179 1.66 -14.20 -8.87
N GLU A 180 1.30 -15.15 -8.01
CA GLU A 180 0.00 -15.17 -7.34
C GLU A 180 0.00 -14.34 -6.05
N HIS A 181 1.14 -14.19 -5.36
CA HIS A 181 1.19 -13.64 -4.01
C HIS A 181 2.03 -12.37 -3.88
N SER A 182 2.60 -11.84 -4.97
CA SER A 182 3.24 -10.52 -4.93
C SER A 182 2.22 -9.38 -4.89
N LEU A 183 2.56 -8.36 -4.10
CA LEU A 183 1.86 -7.08 -4.07
C LEU A 183 2.52 -6.13 -5.06
N PHE A 184 1.73 -5.47 -5.93
CA PHE A 184 2.25 -4.49 -6.86
C PHE A 184 1.37 -3.24 -7.01
N LEU A 185 2.01 -2.15 -7.42
CA LEU A 185 1.42 -0.86 -7.72
C LEU A 185 2.08 -0.27 -8.97
N ASP A 186 1.34 -0.20 -10.07
CA ASP A 186 1.77 0.43 -11.32
C ASP A 186 1.39 1.92 -11.25
N VAL A 187 2.39 2.80 -11.16
CA VAL A 187 2.18 4.25 -10.99
C VAL A 187 2.59 4.99 -12.26
N HIS A 188 1.76 5.96 -12.68
CA HIS A 188 2.12 6.87 -13.76
C HIS A 188 3.19 7.88 -13.27
N PRO A 189 4.35 7.97 -13.93
CA PRO A 189 5.56 8.62 -13.41
C PRO A 189 5.47 10.13 -13.27
N VAL A 190 4.67 10.78 -14.14
CA VAL A 190 4.56 12.24 -14.19
C VAL A 190 3.47 12.72 -13.26
N THR A 191 2.34 12.01 -13.26
CA THR A 191 1.14 12.43 -12.50
C THR A 191 1.08 11.80 -11.12
N GLY A 192 1.84 10.74 -10.85
CA GLY A 192 1.80 9.99 -9.60
C GLY A 192 0.54 9.14 -9.42
N ILE A 193 -0.34 9.09 -10.43
CA ILE A 193 -1.64 8.41 -10.32
C ILE A 193 -1.43 6.89 -10.51
N PRO A 194 -1.96 6.04 -9.61
CA PRO A 194 -1.92 4.60 -9.79
C PRO A 194 -2.81 4.19 -10.97
N MET A 195 -2.23 3.45 -11.92
CA MET A 195 -2.91 2.97 -13.13
C MET A 195 -3.44 1.55 -12.95
N ASN A 196 -2.71 0.73 -12.22
CA ASN A 196 -3.08 -0.65 -11.91
C ASN A 196 -2.49 -1.03 -10.55
N CYS A 197 -3.27 -1.60 -9.65
CA CYS A 197 -2.82 -2.02 -8.33
C CYS A 197 -3.38 -3.39 -7.98
N SER A 198 -2.59 -4.17 -7.26
CA SER A 198 -3.04 -5.38 -6.59
C SER A 198 -2.34 -5.46 -5.24
N VAL A 199 -3.11 -5.12 -4.20
CA VAL A 199 -2.70 -5.17 -2.81
C VAL A 199 -3.13 -6.51 -2.24
N LYS A 200 -2.17 -7.41 -2.04
CA LYS A 200 -2.40 -8.76 -1.51
C LYS A 200 -1.83 -8.88 -0.11
N LEU A 201 -2.67 -9.21 0.86
CA LEU A 201 -2.28 -9.35 2.27
C LEU A 201 -2.92 -10.59 2.89
N GLN A 202 -2.22 -11.19 3.84
CA GLN A 202 -2.67 -12.33 4.62
C GLN A 202 -2.74 -11.97 6.09
N LEU A 203 -3.89 -12.28 6.69
CA LEU A 203 -4.11 -12.18 8.12
C LEU A 203 -3.91 -13.54 8.77
N SER A 204 -3.08 -13.58 9.81
CA SER A 204 -2.75 -14.79 10.56
C SER A 204 -2.94 -14.57 12.06
N LEU A 205 -3.24 -15.65 12.79
CA LEU A 205 -3.37 -15.67 14.24
C LEU A 205 -2.21 -16.48 14.83
N TYR A 206 -1.44 -15.88 15.73
CA TYR A 206 -0.44 -16.64 16.47
C TYR A 206 -1.10 -17.41 17.60
N VAL A 207 -0.88 -18.73 17.64
CA VAL A 207 -1.50 -19.64 18.60
C VAL A 207 -0.46 -20.59 19.20
N LYS A 208 -0.57 -20.87 20.49
CA LYS A 208 0.24 -21.87 21.19
C LYS A 208 -0.49 -22.42 22.40
N ALA A 209 -0.05 -23.57 22.91
CA ALA A 209 -0.59 -24.12 24.14
C ALA A 209 -0.28 -23.19 25.34
N ILE A 210 -1.32 -22.79 26.08
CA ILE A 210 -1.18 -21.94 27.26
C ILE A 210 -1.41 -22.79 28.51
N LYS A 211 -0.37 -22.89 29.34
CA LYS A 211 -0.45 -23.61 30.62
C LYS A 211 -1.56 -23.02 31.48
N GLY A 212 -2.48 -23.88 31.90
CA GLY A 212 -3.65 -23.50 32.68
C GLY A 212 -4.90 -23.22 31.87
N ILE A 213 -4.86 -23.30 30.53
CA ILE A 213 -6.02 -23.23 29.62
C ILE A 213 -6.14 -24.52 28.81
N GLY A 214 -6.97 -25.45 29.31
CA GLY A 214 -7.11 -26.79 28.73
C GLY A 214 -7.63 -26.82 27.29
N GLN A 215 -8.42 -25.82 26.87
CA GLN A 215 -9.00 -25.73 25.53
C GLN A 215 -7.95 -25.45 24.43
N THR A 216 -6.78 -24.93 24.79
CA THR A 216 -5.65 -24.75 23.85
C THR A 216 -4.98 -26.08 23.50
N GLY A 217 -5.25 -27.15 24.26
CA GLY A 217 -4.74 -28.49 24.00
C GLY A 217 -3.21 -28.55 24.02
N LYS A 218 -2.65 -29.31 23.06
CA LYS A 218 -1.21 -29.52 22.87
C LYS A 218 -0.76 -28.96 21.52
N ILE A 219 -1.22 -27.75 21.19
CA ILE A 219 -0.82 -27.09 19.94
C ILE A 219 0.59 -26.51 20.10
N GLU A 220 1.47 -26.86 19.15
CA GLU A 220 2.79 -26.24 19.05
C GLU A 220 2.65 -24.75 18.63
N PRO A 221 3.59 -23.89 19.03
CA PRO A 221 3.56 -22.48 18.61
C PRO A 221 3.56 -22.35 17.09
N VAL A 222 2.51 -21.73 16.53
CA VAL A 222 2.34 -21.57 15.08
C VAL A 222 1.65 -20.26 14.74
N VAL A 223 2.07 -19.64 13.63
CA VAL A 223 1.39 -18.51 13.01
C VAL A 223 0.37 -19.06 12.01
N LEU A 224 -0.88 -19.22 12.46
CA LEU A 224 -1.92 -19.88 11.70
C LEU A 224 -2.62 -18.91 10.74
N PRO A 225 -2.53 -19.10 9.41
CA PRO A 225 -3.20 -18.24 8.44
C PRO A 225 -4.73 -18.37 8.58
N LEU A 226 -5.42 -17.24 8.64
CA LEU A 226 -6.89 -17.19 8.71
C LEU A 226 -7.50 -17.01 7.33
N MET A 227 -7.03 -15.99 6.62
CA MET A 227 -7.42 -15.68 5.25
C MET A 227 -6.39 -14.76 4.61
N TRP A 228 -6.31 -14.79 3.30
CA TRP A 228 -5.70 -13.73 2.52
C TRP A 228 -6.76 -13.06 1.67
N PHE A 229 -6.49 -11.81 1.29
CA PHE A 229 -7.38 -11.02 0.45
C PHE A 229 -6.55 -10.22 -0.55
N GLU A 230 -7.18 -9.93 -1.68
CA GLU A 230 -6.67 -9.08 -2.74
C GLU A 230 -7.62 -7.89 -2.90
N GLU A 231 -7.06 -6.70 -2.80
CA GLU A 231 -7.69 -5.46 -3.25
C GLU A 231 -7.01 -5.01 -4.53
N SER A 232 -7.73 -5.12 -5.65
CA SER A 232 -7.21 -4.80 -6.98
C SER A 232 -8.03 -3.71 -7.65
N GLY A 233 -7.36 -2.87 -8.43
CA GLY A 233 -8.01 -1.84 -9.23
C GLY A 233 -7.17 -1.49 -10.45
N ALA A 234 -7.80 -1.42 -11.62
CA ALA A 234 -7.17 -0.98 -12.86
C ALA A 234 -7.97 0.16 -13.47
N MET A 235 -7.28 1.17 -13.99
CA MET A 235 -7.89 2.27 -14.72
C MET A 235 -8.13 1.85 -16.17
N GLU A 236 -9.39 1.61 -16.52
CA GLU A 236 -9.81 1.16 -17.85
C GLU A 236 -10.88 2.08 -18.44
N GLY A 237 -11.13 1.97 -19.75
CA GLY A 237 -12.25 2.63 -20.43
C GLY A 237 -12.16 4.16 -20.44
N GLU A 238 -13.30 4.82 -20.21
CA GLU A 238 -13.44 6.28 -20.26
C GLU A 238 -12.52 7.03 -19.28
N PRO A 239 -12.37 6.61 -18.00
CA PRO A 239 -11.40 7.21 -17.09
C PRO A 239 -9.97 7.23 -17.65
N LEU A 240 -9.53 6.14 -18.27
CA LEU A 240 -8.19 6.03 -18.86
C LEU A 240 -8.02 6.99 -20.04
N GLN A 241 -9.02 7.07 -20.92
CA GLN A 241 -8.99 7.96 -22.09
C GLN A 241 -9.01 9.42 -21.68
N THR A 242 -9.84 9.77 -20.70
CA THR A 242 -9.91 11.12 -20.14
C THR A 242 -8.59 11.51 -19.49
N PHE A 243 -8.02 10.62 -18.66
CA PHE A 243 -6.69 10.79 -18.06
C PHE A 243 -5.63 11.03 -19.14
N TYR A 244 -5.54 10.14 -20.14
CA TYR A 244 -4.53 10.26 -21.19
C TYR A 244 -4.69 11.55 -22.00
N THR A 245 -5.91 11.87 -22.44
CA THR A 245 -6.16 13.04 -23.30
C THR A 245 -5.89 14.34 -22.56
N GLN A 246 -6.39 14.48 -21.33
CA GLN A 246 -6.36 15.75 -20.60
C GLN A 246 -5.06 15.97 -19.82
N LEU A 247 -4.48 14.91 -19.23
CA LEU A 247 -3.31 15.04 -18.34
C LEU A 247 -1.99 14.69 -19.03
N VAL A 248 -2.02 13.96 -20.15
CA VAL A 248 -0.80 13.56 -20.88
C VAL A 248 -0.71 14.24 -22.24
N LEU A 249 -1.72 14.06 -23.10
CA LEU A 249 -1.68 14.49 -24.50
C LEU A 249 -1.78 16.01 -24.66
N VAL A 250 -2.82 16.64 -24.12
CA VAL A 250 -3.05 18.10 -24.28
C VAL A 250 -1.87 18.92 -23.73
N PRO A 251 -1.35 18.69 -22.51
CA PRO A 251 -0.18 19.42 -22.01
C PRO A 251 1.06 19.23 -22.88
N SER A 252 1.31 18.00 -23.36
CA SER A 252 2.44 17.71 -24.24
C SER A 252 2.31 18.44 -25.58
N VAL A 253 1.14 18.40 -26.21
CA VAL A 253 0.87 19.09 -27.47
C VAL A 253 1.04 20.60 -27.31
N LEU A 254 0.49 21.19 -26.24
CA LEU A 254 0.65 22.63 -25.95
C LEU A 254 2.12 23.01 -25.73
N HIS A 255 2.87 22.17 -25.02
CA HIS A 255 4.29 22.38 -24.77
C HIS A 255 5.11 22.37 -26.07
N TYR A 256 4.89 21.40 -26.96
CA TYR A 256 5.56 21.36 -28.26
C TYR A 256 5.11 22.49 -29.19
N ALA A 257 3.82 22.80 -29.22
CA ALA A 257 3.27 23.91 -30.00
C ALA A 257 3.90 25.25 -29.59
N GLN A 258 4.10 25.47 -28.28
CA GLN A 258 4.81 26.65 -27.77
C GLN A 258 6.22 26.76 -28.36
N TYR A 259 7.02 25.70 -28.35
CA TYR A 259 8.37 25.74 -28.91
C TYR A 259 8.39 25.97 -30.41
N VAL A 260 7.47 25.36 -31.15
CA VAL A 260 7.33 25.58 -32.60
C VAL A 260 7.01 27.05 -32.89
N LEU A 261 6.06 27.65 -32.15
CA LEU A 261 5.69 29.05 -32.31
C LEU A 261 6.84 30.01 -31.97
N VAL A 262 7.60 29.74 -30.90
CA VAL A 262 8.80 30.52 -30.56
C VAL A 262 9.85 30.41 -31.66
N GLY A 263 10.11 29.19 -32.17
CA GLY A 263 11.06 28.97 -33.27
C GLY A 263 10.68 29.73 -34.54
N LEU A 264 9.40 29.66 -34.93
CA LEU A 264 8.87 30.42 -36.08
C LEU A 264 8.99 31.93 -35.86
N GLY A 265 8.67 32.42 -34.66
CA GLY A 265 8.82 33.83 -34.30
C GLY A 265 10.27 34.31 -34.40
N CYS A 266 11.22 33.53 -33.92
CA CYS A 266 12.64 33.83 -34.07
C CYS A 266 13.05 33.90 -35.55
N VAL A 267 12.67 32.94 -36.39
CA VAL A 267 12.98 32.94 -37.83
C VAL A 267 12.43 34.19 -38.52
N LEU A 268 11.18 34.56 -38.22
CA LEU A 268 10.55 35.76 -38.78
C LEU A 268 11.23 37.07 -38.35
N LEU A 269 11.86 37.11 -37.17
CA LEU A 269 12.64 38.26 -36.71
C LEU A 269 14.07 38.29 -37.28
N PHE A 270 14.70 37.12 -37.46
CA PHE A 270 16.06 37.04 -38.01
C PHE A 270 16.13 37.40 -39.49
N ILE A 271 15.11 37.03 -40.29
CA ILE A 271 15.06 37.35 -41.72
C ILE A 271 15.21 38.87 -42.01
N PRO A 272 14.39 39.77 -41.43
CA PRO A 272 14.50 41.20 -41.69
C PRO A 272 15.79 41.81 -41.14
N ILE A 273 16.29 41.33 -39.99
CA ILE A 273 17.58 41.77 -39.44
C ILE A 273 18.73 41.42 -40.39
N ILE A 274 18.74 40.21 -40.94
CA ILE A 274 19.73 39.80 -41.96
C ILE A 274 19.61 40.68 -43.21
N HIS A 275 18.38 40.97 -43.65
CA HIS A 275 18.15 41.88 -44.78
C HIS A 275 18.66 43.31 -44.49
N GLN A 276 18.45 43.82 -43.27
CA GLN A 276 18.90 45.15 -42.86
C GLN A 276 20.42 45.24 -42.71
N ILE A 277 21.07 44.21 -42.17
CA ILE A 277 22.55 44.14 -42.13
C ILE A 277 23.11 44.09 -43.56
N ARG A 278 22.53 43.26 -44.43
CA ARG A 278 22.95 43.17 -45.85
C ARG A 278 22.74 44.49 -46.60
N SER A 279 21.66 45.23 -46.33
CA SER A 279 21.41 46.52 -46.96
C SER A 279 22.36 47.62 -46.47
N GLN A 280 22.67 47.66 -45.17
CA GLN A 280 23.66 48.60 -44.59
C GLN A 280 25.06 48.34 -45.12
N VAL A 281 25.50 47.07 -45.19
CA VAL A 281 26.78 46.72 -45.81
C VAL A 281 26.80 47.08 -47.31
N GLY A 282 25.72 46.81 -48.05
CA GLY A 282 25.61 47.20 -49.47
C GLY A 282 25.48 48.71 -49.75
N GLY A 283 25.11 49.51 -48.73
CA GLY A 283 25.07 50.98 -48.77
C GLY A 283 26.45 51.60 -48.56
N GLY A 284 27.20 51.14 -47.54
CA GLY A 284 28.54 51.65 -47.24
C GLY A 284 29.57 51.44 -48.37
N TRP A 285 29.44 50.35 -49.15
CA TRP A 285 30.28 50.13 -50.34
C TRP A 285 29.98 51.09 -51.52
N ARG A 286 28.78 51.69 -51.56
CA ARG A 286 28.42 52.68 -52.59
C ARG A 286 28.92 54.06 -52.24
N GLU A 287 28.81 54.48 -50.99
CA GLU A 287 29.40 55.74 -50.50
C GLU A 287 30.93 55.74 -50.61
N ALA A 288 31.61 54.66 -50.20
CA ALA A 288 33.06 54.53 -50.35
C ALA A 288 33.56 54.49 -51.82
N ARG A 289 32.67 54.26 -52.80
CA ARG A 289 32.99 54.34 -54.23
C ARG A 289 32.76 55.75 -54.78
N ALA A 290 31.86 56.53 -54.19
CA ALA A 290 31.57 57.91 -54.58
C ALA A 290 32.64 58.91 -54.08
N GLU A 291 33.33 58.61 -52.97
CA GLU A 291 34.40 59.46 -52.41
C GLU A 291 35.79 59.25 -53.03
N ARG A 292 35.96 58.37 -54.03
CA ARG A 292 37.25 58.21 -54.72
C ARG A 292 37.51 59.43 -55.63
N PRO A 293 38.51 60.28 -55.37
CA PRO A 293 38.80 61.42 -56.22
C PRO A 293 39.30 60.95 -57.60
N PRO A 294 39.00 61.67 -58.70
CA PRO A 294 39.48 61.30 -60.02
C PRO A 294 41.01 61.35 -60.08
N ALA A 295 41.61 60.32 -60.68
CA ALA A 295 43.04 60.23 -60.89
C ALA A 295 43.51 61.45 -61.71
N ARG A 296 44.42 62.24 -61.12
CA ARG A 296 45.01 63.42 -61.75
C ARG A 296 46.00 62.92 -62.83
N LEU A 297 45.64 63.06 -64.10
CA LEU A 297 46.55 62.83 -65.23
C LEU A 297 47.57 63.97 -65.27
N SER A 298 48.83 63.66 -64.96
CA SER A 298 49.98 64.55 -65.18
C SER A 298 50.43 64.44 -66.63
N GLY A 299 50.28 65.51 -67.39
CA GLY A 299 50.88 65.76 -68.70
C GLY A 299 51.48 67.15 -68.71
#